data_AF-A0A0C9UJV2-F1
#
_entry.id   AF-A0A0C9UJV2-F1
#
_cell.length_a   1.000
_cell.length_b   1.000
_cell.length_c   1.000
_cell.angle_alpha   90.00
_cell.angle_beta   90.00
_cell.angle_gamma   90.00
#
_symmetry.space_group_name_H-M   'P 1'
#
loop_
_entity.id
_entity.type
_entity.pdbx_description
1 polymer ?
#
loop_
_entity_poly.entity_id
_entity_poly.type
_entity_poly.pdbx_seq_one_letter_code
_entity_poly.pdbx_strand_id
1 'polypeptide(L)' 'MSVSATRELHVTEAEKILNMESGWKTLIGTTDFHEIATSDKPSYKLAFDILVDRVCQFVGGCFV' A
#
# COMPACT_ATOMS: atom_id res chain seq x y z
N MET A 1 9.34 21.59 -17.55
CA MET A 1 8.76 21.63 -16.19
C MET A 1 9.72 22.42 -15.32
N SER A 2 9.22 23.40 -14.55
CA SER A 2 10.06 24.36 -13.83
C SER A 2 10.80 23.68 -12.66
N VAL A 3 12.12 23.86 -12.62
CA VAL A 3 13.05 23.39 -11.57
C VAL A 3 12.72 24.01 -10.19
N SER A 4 11.80 24.98 -10.15
CA SER A 4 11.31 25.62 -8.92
C SER A 4 10.43 24.70 -8.06
N ALA A 5 9.68 23.77 -8.66
CA ALA A 5 8.81 22.86 -7.90
C ALA A 5 9.60 21.81 -7.09
N THR A 6 10.85 21.55 -7.50
CA THR A 6 11.76 20.59 -6.86
C THR A 6 12.52 21.14 -5.65
N ARG A 7 12.44 22.44 -5.35
CA ARG A 7 13.14 23.03 -4.19
C ARG A 7 12.37 22.91 -2.86
N GLU A 8 11.06 22.64 -2.90
CA GLU A 8 10.21 22.58 -1.70
C GLU A 8 9.89 21.16 -1.21
N LEU A 9 10.32 20.13 -1.95
CA LEU A 9 10.07 18.73 -1.61
C LEU A 9 11.32 18.14 -0.94
N HIS A 10 11.50 18.37 0.36
CA HIS A 10 12.40 17.55 1.19
C HIS A 10 11.78 16.18 1.44
N VAL A 11 11.49 15.43 0.37
CA VAL A 11 11.02 14.06 0.48
C VAL A 11 12.23 13.20 0.81
N THR A 12 12.21 12.60 1.98
CA THR A 12 13.22 11.63 2.41
C THR A 12 13.12 10.35 1.58
N GLU A 13 14.23 9.60 1.51
CA GLU A 13 14.20 8.29 0.85
C GLU A 13 13.17 7.35 1.51
N ALA A 14 13.03 7.43 2.83
CA ALA A 14 12.02 6.66 3.56
C ALA A 14 10.59 7.00 3.11
N GLU A 15 10.27 8.29 2.96
CA GLU A 15 8.95 8.72 2.47
C GLU A 15 8.70 8.29 1.03
N LYS A 16 9.74 8.33 0.17
CA LYS A 16 9.64 7.82 -1.19
C LYS A 16 9.34 6.32 -1.21
N ILE A 17 10.07 5.53 -0.43
CA ILE A 17 9.85 4.09 -0.32
C ILE A 17 8.44 3.79 0.19
N LEU A 18 8.04 4.44 1.28
CA LEU A 18 6.75 4.17 1.93
C LEU A 18 5.55 4.60 1.09
N ASN A 19 5.64 5.72 0.37
CA ASN A 19 4.50 6.24 -0.39
C ASN A 19 4.45 5.77 -1.85
N MET A 20 5.58 5.41 -2.45
CA MET A 20 5.66 5.09 -3.89
C MET A 20 6.12 3.67 -4.21
N GLU A 21 6.86 3.03 -3.30
CA GLU A 21 7.51 1.73 -3.55
C GLU A 21 7.08 0.64 -2.56
N SER A 22 5.98 0.86 -1.85
CA SER A 22 5.41 -0.07 -0.87
C SER A 22 4.00 -0.52 -1.26
N GLY A 23 3.35 -1.31 -0.40
CA GLY A 23 1.99 -1.79 -0.61
C GLY A 23 1.91 -2.95 -1.62
N TRP A 24 0.74 -3.10 -2.24
CA TRP A 24 0.45 -4.25 -3.08
C TRP A 24 1.33 -4.37 -4.32
N LYS A 25 1.77 -3.25 -4.89
CA LYS A 25 2.67 -3.25 -6.05
C LYS A 25 3.95 -4.03 -5.77
N THR A 26 4.48 -3.90 -4.56
CA THR A 26 5.72 -4.56 -4.14
C THR A 26 5.48 -6.00 -3.68
N LEU A 27 4.33 -6.27 -3.06
CA LEU A 27 3.98 -7.62 -2.60
C LEU A 27 3.62 -8.56 -3.75
N ILE A 28 2.83 -8.08 -4.72
CA ILE A 28 2.18 -8.93 -5.72
C ILE A 28 2.18 -8.35 -7.14
N GLY A 29 2.87 -7.24 -7.38
CA GLY A 29 3.14 -6.70 -8.72
C GLY A 29 2.06 -5.77 -9.30
N THR A 30 0.92 -5.61 -8.63
CA THR A 30 -0.20 -4.78 -9.07
C THR A 30 -0.72 -3.90 -7.93
N THR A 31 -1.32 -2.77 -8.28
CA THR A 31 -2.06 -1.90 -7.34
C THR A 31 -3.58 -2.07 -7.49
N ASP A 32 -4.04 -2.92 -8.42
CA ASP A 32 -5.45 -3.13 -8.68
C ASP A 32 -6.08 -4.01 -7.61
N PHE A 33 -6.92 -3.43 -6.75
CA PHE A 33 -7.62 -4.17 -5.71
C PHE A 33 -8.61 -5.19 -6.26
N HIS A 34 -9.20 -4.95 -7.43
CA HIS A 34 -10.11 -5.91 -8.05
C HIS A 34 -9.39 -7.21 -8.38
N GLU A 35 -8.18 -7.11 -8.93
CA GLU A 35 -7.34 -8.27 -9.23
C GLU A 35 -6.98 -9.03 -7.94
N ILE A 36 -6.64 -8.30 -6.87
CA ILE A 36 -6.33 -8.87 -5.55
C ILE A 36 -7.53 -9.60 -4.94
N ALA A 37 -8.71 -9.00 -4.99
CA ALA A 37 -9.91 -9.51 -4.34
C ALA A 37 -10.58 -10.69 -5.08
N THR A 38 -10.28 -10.88 -6.36
CA THR A 38 -10.93 -11.90 -7.21
C THR A 38 -10.01 -13.05 -7.64
N SER A 39 -8.72 -12.97 -7.36
CA SER A 39 -7.72 -13.96 -7.76
C SER A 39 -7.64 -15.13 -6.79
N ASP A 40 -7.55 -16.35 -7.34
CA ASP A 40 -7.31 -17.58 -6.57
C ASP A 40 -5.82 -17.85 -6.29
N LYS A 41 -4.90 -16.97 -6.73
CA LYS A 41 -3.46 -17.15 -6.50
C LYS A 41 -3.15 -17.05 -5.00
N PRO A 42 -2.35 -17.97 -4.42
CA PRO A 42 -1.99 -17.92 -3.01
C PRO A 42 -1.35 -16.59 -2.55
N SER A 43 -0.56 -15.96 -3.40
CA SER A 43 0.06 -14.66 -3.11
C SER A 43 -0.96 -13.51 -3.03
N TYR A 44 -2.02 -13.57 -3.85
CA TYR A 44 -3.09 -12.57 -3.88
C TYR A 44 -3.97 -12.73 -2.63
N LYS A 45 -4.27 -13.98 -2.26
CA LYS A 45 -4.93 -14.31 -0.99
C LYS A 45 -4.16 -13.75 0.21
N LEU A 46 -2.84 -13.96 0.27
CA LEU A 46 -2.01 -13.41 1.36
C LEU A 46 -2.05 -11.87 1.40
N ALA A 47 -1.96 -11.21 0.24
CA ALA A 47 -2.04 -9.75 0.16
C ALA A 47 -3.40 -9.22 0.64
N PHE A 48 -4.49 -9.93 0.32
CA PHE A 48 -5.83 -9.62 0.80
C PHE A 48 -5.96 -9.84 2.32
N ASP A 49 -5.47 -10.97 2.83
CA ASP A 49 -5.54 -11.30 4.26
C ASP A 49 -4.78 -10.27 5.13
N ILE A 50 -3.63 -9.76 4.65
CA ILE A 50 -2.89 -8.67 5.32
C ILE A 50 -3.73 -7.39 5.41
N LEU A 51 -4.47 -7.04 4.35
CA LEU A 51 -5.36 -5.87 4.37
C LEU A 51 -6.46 -6.05 5.42
N VAL A 52 -7.15 -7.21 5.39
CA VAL A 52 -8.24 -7.52 6.30
C VAL A 52 -7.77 -7.46 7.75
N ASP A 53 -6.61 -8.05 8.07
CA ASP A 53 -6.01 -7.99 9.40
C ASP A 53 -5.84 -6.54 9.89
N ARG A 54 -5.28 -5.65 9.06
CA ARG A 54 -5.08 -4.24 9.42
C ARG A 54 -6.37 -3.46 9.59
N VAL A 55 -7.36 -3.70 8.72
CA VAL A 55 -8.68 -3.07 8.84
C VAL A 55 -9.39 -3.55 10.10
N CYS A 56 -9.39 -4.86 10.37
CA CYS A 56 -9.98 -5.42 11.58
C CYS A 56 -9.29 -4.89 12.85
N GLN A 57 -7.96 -4.76 12.84
CA GLN A 57 -7.22 -4.16 13.95
C GLN A 57 -7.65 -2.70 14.19
N PHE A 58 -7.77 -1.90 13.13
CA PHE A 58 -8.20 -0.50 13.22
C PHE A 58 -9.64 -0.39 13.74
N VAL A 59 -10.57 -1.13 13.12
CA VAL A 59 -11.99 -1.13 13.50
C VAL A 59 -12.17 -1.65 14.92
N GLY A 60 -11.52 -2.75 15.28
CA GLY A 60 -11.56 -3.30 16.64
C GLY A 60 -11.07 -2.29 17.68
N GLY A 61 -10.04 -1.51 17.35
CA GLY A 61 -9.56 -0.41 18.20
C GLY A 61 -10.54 0.76 18.36
N CYS A 62 -11.57 0.90 17.51
CA CYS A 62 -12.60 1.92 17.67
C CYS A 62 -13.70 1.54 18.67
N PHE A 63 -13.79 0.27 19.07
CA PHE A 63 -14.83 -0.24 19.97
C PHE A 63 -14.31 -0.58 21.38
N VAL A 64 -13.07 -0.19 21.70
CA VAL A 64 -12.41 -0.39 23.00
C VAL A 64 -11.96 0.96 23.56
#